data_AF-A0ABD0X0N4-F1
#
_entry.id   AF-A0ABD0X0N4-F1
#
_cell.length_a   1.000
_cell.length_b   1.000
_cell.length_c   1.000
_cell.angle_alpha   90.00
_cell.angle_beta   90.00
_cell.angle_gamma   90.00
#
_symmetry.space_group_name_H-M   'P 1'
#
loop_
_entity.id
_entity.type
_entity.pdbx_description
1 polymer ?
#
loop_
_entity_poly.entity_id
_entity_poly.type
_entity_poly.pdbx_seq_one_letter_code
_entity_poly.pdbx_strand_id
1 'polypeptide(L)'
;MYSQSQHRRGGRSLAFSNLSWQRKLLTPSARHQSDSSALFVKRLQKDALYSRYFVSKEELRRRCSPPESFSANSIVAYVRKAKSKKQEIEQKLKESAVQPSKRTKVTSLCSKLTEGECVDLAEDIGHLATRTIPFDEVGKSLVEKNKGDVPGSISETEFRTTMKEMKKTLETV
;
A
#
# COMPACT_ATOMS: atom_id res chain seq x y z
N MET A 1 39.97 35.23 9.60
CA MET A 1 38.78 35.23 10.47
C MET A 1 37.56 34.92 9.62
N TYR A 2 37.16 33.64 9.53
CA TYR A 2 35.89 33.24 8.92
C TYR A 2 35.15 32.36 9.95
N SER A 3 34.08 32.93 10.50
CA SER A 3 33.24 32.32 11.53
C SER A 3 32.30 31.31 10.89
N GLN A 4 32.42 30.04 11.27
CA GLN A 4 31.43 29.00 10.93
C GLN A 4 30.20 29.17 11.83
N SER A 5 29.05 29.49 11.25
CA SER A 5 27.77 29.42 11.95
C SER A 5 27.03 28.14 11.54
N GLN A 6 27.09 27.15 12.44
CA GLN A 6 26.41 25.86 12.33
C GLN A 6 24.90 26.04 12.57
N HIS A 7 24.11 26.13 11.49
CA HIS A 7 22.65 25.99 11.60
C HIS A 7 22.29 24.51 11.72
N ARG A 8 22.13 24.05 12.96
CA ARG A 8 21.54 22.75 13.30
C ARG A 8 20.09 22.72 12.81
N ARG A 9 19.85 22.09 11.65
CA ARG A 9 18.50 21.68 11.24
C ARG A 9 18.05 20.56 12.17
N GLY A 10 17.35 20.93 13.24
CA GLY A 10 16.59 20.01 14.08
C GLY A 10 15.39 19.47 13.32
N GLY A 11 15.64 18.63 12.32
CA GLY A 11 14.61 17.83 11.67
C GLY A 11 14.17 16.73 12.63
N ARG A 12 13.18 17.01 13.49
CA ARG A 12 12.41 15.95 14.13
C ARG A 12 11.64 15.25 13.01
N SER A 13 12.28 14.25 12.43
CA SER A 13 11.63 13.26 11.57
C SER A 13 10.52 12.65 12.42
N LEU A 14 9.27 13.06 12.16
CA LEU A 14 8.09 12.29 12.56
C LEU A 14 8.12 11.03 11.70
N ALA A 15 8.99 10.13 12.14
CA ALA A 15 9.45 9.04 11.34
C ALA A 15 8.33 7.99 11.36
N PHE A 16 7.59 7.93 10.25
CA PHE A 16 6.92 6.70 9.78
C PHE A 16 7.87 5.48 9.69
N SER A 17 9.14 5.62 10.11
CA SER A 17 10.10 4.55 10.39
C SER A 17 9.59 3.40 11.25
N ASN A 18 8.47 3.56 11.98
CA ASN A 18 7.90 2.50 12.81
C ASN A 18 7.05 1.47 12.03
N LEU A 19 6.99 1.55 10.68
CA LEU A 19 6.41 0.49 9.84
C LEU A 19 7.33 -0.74 9.67
N SER A 20 8.50 -0.78 10.32
CA SER A 20 9.38 -1.97 10.31
C SER A 20 8.66 -3.24 10.76
N TRP A 21 7.64 -3.11 11.63
CA TRP A 21 6.79 -4.22 12.06
C TRP A 21 5.90 -4.75 10.94
N GLN A 22 5.31 -3.90 10.10
CA GLN A 22 4.54 -4.33 8.92
C GLN A 22 5.45 -4.97 7.87
N ARG A 23 6.65 -4.41 7.64
CA ARG A 23 7.63 -4.99 6.70
C ARG A 23 8.10 -6.38 7.16
N LYS A 24 8.24 -6.64 8.47
CA LYS A 24 8.53 -8.00 9.00
C LYS A 24 7.36 -8.99 8.86
N LEU A 25 6.12 -8.52 8.89
CA LEU A 25 4.92 -9.37 8.73
C LEU A 25 4.62 -9.72 7.27
N LEU A 26 5.11 -8.90 6.32
CA LEU A 26 4.77 -8.97 4.89
C LEU A 26 5.96 -9.31 3.98
N THR A 27 7.19 -9.26 4.49
CA THR A 27 8.32 -9.92 3.83
C THR A 27 8.12 -11.42 3.92
N PRO A 28 8.31 -12.19 2.83
CA PRO A 28 8.17 -13.64 2.90
C PRO A 28 9.12 -14.13 3.98
N SER A 29 8.57 -14.75 5.04
CA SER A 29 9.38 -15.49 5.98
C SER A 29 10.28 -16.42 5.17
N ALA A 30 11.55 -16.60 5.52
CA ALA A 30 12.46 -17.51 4.80
C ALA A 30 11.83 -18.91 4.57
N ARG A 31 10.88 -19.30 5.43
CA ARG A 31 9.99 -20.47 5.31
C ARG A 31 9.12 -20.55 4.05
N HIS A 32 8.84 -19.46 3.35
CA HIS A 32 7.96 -19.44 2.17
C HIS A 32 8.73 -19.42 0.84
N GLN A 33 10.06 -19.28 0.88
CA GLN A 33 10.88 -19.38 -0.33
C GLN A 33 11.01 -20.82 -0.85
N SER A 34 10.68 -21.81 -0.02
CA SER A 34 10.70 -23.26 -0.34
C SER A 34 9.35 -23.82 -0.80
N ASP A 35 8.28 -23.02 -0.82
CA ASP A 35 6.95 -23.51 -1.24
C ASP A 35 6.87 -23.58 -2.78
N SER A 36 6.88 -24.79 -3.34
CA SER A 36 6.80 -25.04 -4.79
C SER A 36 5.49 -24.51 -5.42
N SER A 37 4.44 -24.35 -4.61
CA SER A 37 3.14 -23.83 -5.06
C SER A 37 3.07 -22.29 -5.07
N ALA A 38 4.10 -21.62 -4.55
CA ALA A 38 4.19 -20.17 -4.46
C ALA A 38 4.09 -19.47 -5.82
N LEU A 39 3.22 -18.45 -5.89
CA LEU A 39 3.16 -17.55 -7.04
C LEU A 39 3.91 -16.26 -6.73
N PHE A 40 4.54 -15.69 -7.76
CA PHE A 40 5.30 -14.46 -7.64
C PHE A 40 5.01 -13.52 -8.79
N VAL A 41 4.91 -12.25 -8.42
CA VAL A 41 4.73 -11.11 -9.31
C VAL A 41 6.01 -10.31 -9.36
N LYS A 42 6.49 -10.01 -10.57
CA LYS A 42 7.58 -9.06 -10.78
C LYS A 42 6.99 -7.69 -11.10
N ARG A 43 7.60 -6.64 -10.55
CA ARG A 43 7.30 -5.25 -10.89
C ARG A 43 8.60 -4.54 -11.22
N LEU A 44 8.62 -3.82 -12.33
CA LEU A 44 9.72 -2.94 -12.69
C LEU A 44 9.70 -1.72 -11.74
N GLN A 45 10.86 -1.41 -11.20
CA GLN A 45 11.10 -0.24 -10.37
C GLN A 45 11.86 0.82 -11.17
N LYS A 46 11.99 2.02 -10.57
CA LYS A 46 12.93 3.03 -11.05
C LYS A 46 14.34 2.44 -11.06
N ASP A 47 15.14 2.83 -12.05
CA ASP A 47 16.54 2.37 -12.24
C ASP A 47 16.69 0.90 -12.70
N ALA A 48 15.70 0.39 -13.44
CA ALA A 48 15.72 -0.95 -14.05
C ALA A 48 15.84 -2.12 -13.06
N LEU A 49 15.61 -1.87 -11.76
CA LEU A 49 15.50 -2.90 -10.74
C LEU A 49 14.12 -3.56 -10.79
N TYR A 50 14.00 -4.76 -10.24
CA TYR A 50 12.73 -5.47 -10.14
C TYR A 50 12.44 -5.85 -8.69
N SER A 51 11.24 -5.50 -8.21
CA SER A 51 10.69 -6.07 -6.99
C SER A 51 10.01 -7.40 -7.31
N ARG A 52 10.20 -8.39 -6.44
CA ARG A 52 9.52 -9.69 -6.51
C ARG A 52 8.56 -9.81 -5.33
N TYR A 53 7.27 -9.72 -5.61
CA TYR A 53 6.20 -9.87 -4.64
C TYR A 53 5.76 -11.33 -4.59
N PHE A 54 5.80 -11.90 -3.40
CA PHE A 54 5.22 -13.21 -3.11
C PHE A 54 3.71 -13.07 -2.99
N VAL A 55 2.98 -13.99 -3.60
CA VAL A 55 1.53 -14.08 -3.50
C VAL A 55 1.20 -15.33 -2.70
N SER A 56 0.68 -15.13 -1.49
CA SER A 56 0.40 -16.24 -0.57
C SER A 56 -0.81 -17.05 -1.00
N LYS A 57 -0.88 -18.30 -0.54
CA LYS A 57 -2.09 -19.13 -0.68
C LYS A 57 -3.30 -18.44 -0.06
N GLU A 58 -3.12 -17.80 1.09
CA GLU A 58 -4.18 -17.13 1.84
C GLU A 58 -4.71 -15.91 1.08
N GLU A 59 -3.82 -15.14 0.45
CA GLU A 59 -4.18 -14.03 -0.45
C GLU A 59 -4.99 -14.55 -1.63
N LEU A 60 -4.51 -15.60 -2.31
CA LEU A 60 -5.25 -16.21 -3.42
C LEU A 60 -6.62 -16.72 -2.98
N ARG A 61 -6.72 -17.33 -1.79
CA ARG A 61 -7.99 -17.78 -1.21
C ARG A 61 -8.96 -16.62 -1.01
N ARG A 62 -8.50 -15.51 -0.42
CA ARG A 62 -9.32 -14.28 -0.26
C ARG A 62 -9.77 -13.74 -1.62
N ARG A 63 -8.86 -13.61 -2.58
CA ARG A 63 -9.15 -13.11 -3.94
C ARG A 63 -10.17 -13.99 -4.70
N CYS A 64 -10.11 -15.31 -4.51
CA CYS A 64 -11.06 -16.25 -5.13
C CYS A 64 -12.43 -16.26 -4.46
N SER A 65 -12.52 -15.76 -3.23
CA SER A 65 -13.78 -15.59 -2.49
C SER A 65 -14.42 -14.22 -2.76
N PRO A 66 -15.68 -13.98 -2.36
CA PRO A 66 -16.27 -12.64 -2.40
C PRO A 66 -15.45 -11.62 -1.60
N PRO A 67 -15.40 -10.34 -2.01
CA PRO A 67 -16.18 -9.72 -3.08
C PRO A 67 -15.62 -9.91 -4.50
N GLU A 68 -14.31 -10.13 -4.68
CA GLU A 68 -13.72 -10.16 -6.02
C GLU A 68 -14.09 -11.41 -6.82
N SER A 69 -14.13 -12.58 -6.15
CA SER A 69 -14.45 -13.88 -6.76
C SER A 69 -13.61 -14.18 -8.00
N PHE A 70 -12.29 -14.07 -7.91
CA PHE A 70 -11.39 -14.23 -9.05
C PHE A 70 -11.57 -15.57 -9.77
N SER A 71 -11.71 -15.48 -11.10
CA SER A 71 -11.57 -16.62 -12.00
C SER A 71 -10.12 -16.99 -12.26
N ALA A 72 -9.87 -18.22 -12.73
CA ALA A 72 -8.52 -18.65 -13.09
C ALA A 72 -7.84 -17.70 -14.09
N ASN A 73 -8.59 -17.15 -15.07
CA ASN A 73 -8.07 -16.15 -16.00
C ASN A 73 -7.66 -14.85 -15.30
N SER A 74 -8.44 -14.41 -14.31
CA SER A 74 -8.09 -13.24 -13.50
C SER A 74 -6.87 -13.51 -12.63
N ILE A 75 -6.68 -14.71 -12.11
CA ILE A 75 -5.46 -15.06 -11.37
C ILE A 75 -4.24 -15.01 -12.30
N VAL A 76 -4.33 -15.56 -13.51
CA VAL A 76 -3.22 -15.48 -14.50
C VAL A 76 -2.83 -14.03 -14.79
N ALA A 77 -3.83 -13.16 -15.00
CA ALA A 77 -3.60 -11.73 -15.20
C ALA A 77 -3.04 -11.05 -13.95
N TYR A 78 -3.57 -11.39 -12.77
CA TYR A 78 -3.14 -10.88 -11.48
C TYR A 78 -1.67 -11.19 -11.19
N VAL A 79 -1.25 -12.44 -11.43
CA VAL A 79 0.15 -12.85 -11.25
C VAL A 79 1.07 -12.47 -12.42
N ARG A 80 0.54 -11.74 -13.42
CA ARG A 80 1.25 -11.22 -14.59
C ARG A 80 1.97 -12.32 -15.37
N LYS A 81 1.31 -13.45 -15.56
CA LYS A 81 1.82 -14.58 -16.35
C LYS A 81 1.15 -14.63 -17.72
N ALA A 82 1.88 -15.19 -18.69
CA ALA A 82 1.34 -15.42 -20.02
C ALA A 82 0.13 -16.38 -19.96
N LYS A 83 -0.83 -16.21 -20.87
CA LYS A 83 -2.03 -17.06 -20.95
C LYS A 83 -1.69 -18.55 -21.09
N SER A 84 -0.58 -18.89 -21.75
CA SER A 84 -0.07 -20.26 -21.88
C SER A 84 0.27 -20.93 -20.55
N LYS A 85 0.49 -20.16 -19.48
CA LYS A 85 0.78 -20.66 -18.14
C LYS A 85 -0.46 -20.93 -17.28
N LYS A 86 -1.66 -20.78 -17.86
CA LYS A 86 -2.92 -21.00 -17.14
C LYS A 86 -3.02 -22.39 -16.51
N GLN A 87 -2.73 -23.45 -17.26
CA GLN A 87 -2.84 -24.82 -16.76
C GLN A 87 -1.90 -25.09 -15.58
N GLU A 88 -0.66 -24.59 -15.66
CA GLU A 88 0.32 -24.69 -14.57
C GLU A 88 -0.17 -23.97 -13.30
N ILE A 89 -0.74 -22.78 -13.46
CA ILE A 89 -1.29 -22.00 -12.34
C ILE A 89 -2.51 -22.69 -11.73
N GLU A 90 -3.42 -23.21 -12.56
CA GLU A 90 -4.59 -23.98 -12.08
C GLU A 90 -4.15 -25.22 -11.31
N GLN A 91 -3.09 -25.89 -11.74
CA GLN A 91 -2.52 -27.04 -11.02
C GLN A 91 -1.94 -26.64 -9.65
N LYS A 92 -1.16 -25.55 -9.59
CA LYS A 92 -0.64 -25.00 -8.31
C LYS A 92 -1.75 -24.58 -7.35
N LEU A 93 -2.85 -24.02 -7.86
CA LEU A 93 -4.02 -23.65 -7.06
C LEU A 93 -4.72 -24.89 -6.49
N LYS A 94 -4.84 -25.98 -7.27
CA LYS A 94 -5.38 -27.26 -6.80
C LYS A 94 -4.53 -27.86 -5.70
N GLU A 95 -3.20 -27.89 -5.85
CA GLU A 95 -2.26 -28.34 -4.82
C GLU A 95 -2.38 -27.51 -3.54
N SER A 96 -2.64 -26.21 -3.70
CA SER A 96 -2.88 -25.28 -2.60
C SER A 96 -4.30 -25.36 -2.02
N ALA A 97 -5.19 -26.24 -2.53
CA ALA A 97 -6.60 -26.30 -2.16
C ALA A 97 -7.35 -24.95 -2.31
N VAL A 98 -6.94 -24.10 -3.25
CA VAL A 98 -7.61 -22.85 -3.60
C VAL A 98 -8.49 -23.09 -4.81
N GLN A 99 -9.79 -22.81 -4.68
CA GLN A 99 -10.76 -22.99 -5.77
C GLN A 99 -11.08 -21.64 -6.42
N PRO A 100 -10.68 -21.40 -7.69
CA PRO A 100 -11.08 -20.21 -8.42
C PRO A 100 -12.58 -20.20 -8.68
N SER A 101 -13.15 -19.00 -8.69
CA SER A 101 -14.56 -18.82 -9.06
C SER A 101 -14.77 -19.02 -10.57
N LYS A 102 -15.99 -19.36 -10.98
CA LYS A 102 -16.33 -19.49 -12.42
C LYS A 102 -16.15 -18.17 -13.18
N ARG A 103 -16.45 -17.05 -12.51
CA ARG A 103 -16.39 -15.69 -13.07
C ARG A 103 -15.99 -14.70 -12.00
N THR A 104 -15.14 -13.76 -12.39
CA THR A 104 -14.77 -12.59 -11.58
C THR A 104 -15.95 -11.63 -11.45
N LYS A 105 -16.30 -11.27 -10.21
CA LYS A 105 -17.48 -10.44 -9.92
C LYS A 105 -17.14 -8.96 -9.86
N VAL A 106 -16.15 -8.60 -9.04
CA VAL A 106 -15.77 -7.21 -8.79
C VAL A 106 -14.27 -7.05 -8.98
N THR A 107 -13.87 -5.92 -9.58
CA THR A 107 -12.47 -5.54 -9.76
C THR A 107 -12.36 -4.05 -9.52
N SER A 108 -11.54 -3.66 -8.54
CA SER A 108 -11.07 -2.28 -8.35
C SER A 108 -9.61 -2.13 -8.79
N LEU A 109 -9.07 -0.93 -8.71
CA LEU A 109 -7.64 -0.71 -8.95
C LEU A 109 -6.77 -1.52 -7.96
N CYS A 110 -7.18 -1.59 -6.69
CA CYS A 110 -6.51 -2.37 -5.64
C CYS A 110 -6.68 -3.89 -5.82
N SER A 111 -7.68 -4.34 -6.57
CA SER A 111 -7.82 -5.77 -6.93
C SER A 111 -6.67 -6.26 -7.82
N LYS A 112 -6.01 -5.36 -8.57
CA LYS A 112 -4.91 -5.70 -9.48
C LYS A 112 -3.54 -5.73 -8.80
N LEU A 113 -3.46 -5.26 -7.56
CA LEU A 113 -2.23 -5.19 -6.78
C LEU A 113 -2.10 -6.41 -5.88
N THR A 114 -0.89 -6.96 -5.78
CA THR A 114 -0.57 -7.90 -4.70
C THR A 114 -0.61 -7.20 -3.35
N GLU A 115 -0.87 -7.93 -2.27
CA GLU A 115 -0.85 -7.36 -0.91
C GLU A 115 0.50 -6.70 -0.62
N GLY A 116 1.61 -7.28 -1.09
CA GLY A 116 2.93 -6.66 -1.02
C GLY A 116 3.04 -5.35 -1.80
N GLU A 117 2.42 -5.23 -2.98
CA GLU A 117 2.39 -3.96 -3.72
C GLU A 117 1.51 -2.90 -3.08
N CYS A 118 0.42 -3.31 -2.43
CA CYS A 118 -0.42 -2.39 -1.65
C CYS A 118 0.34 -1.80 -0.46
N VAL A 119 1.23 -2.58 0.16
CA VAL A 119 2.07 -2.13 1.27
C VAL A 119 3.06 -1.06 0.81
N ASP A 120 3.80 -1.33 -0.28
CA ASP A 120 4.72 -0.35 -0.86
C ASP A 120 3.97 0.92 -1.30
N LEU A 121 2.79 0.77 -1.92
CA LEU A 121 1.96 1.90 -2.30
C LEU A 121 1.51 2.74 -1.09
N ALA A 122 1.16 2.10 0.03
CA ALA A 122 0.79 2.82 1.24
C ALA A 122 1.99 3.58 1.84
N GLU A 123 3.20 3.00 1.78
CA GLU A 123 4.44 3.67 2.18
C GLU A 123 4.72 4.90 1.30
N ASP A 124 4.61 4.76 -0.03
CA ASP A 124 4.78 5.85 -0.98
C ASP A 124 3.76 6.98 -0.75
N ILE A 125 2.50 6.65 -0.51
CA ILE A 125 1.45 7.63 -0.19
C ILE A 125 1.76 8.34 1.13
N GLY A 126 2.24 7.61 2.15
CA GLY A 126 2.67 8.20 3.41
C GLY A 126 3.82 9.20 3.22
N HIS A 127 4.84 8.84 2.46
CA HIS A 127 5.93 9.74 2.12
C HIS A 127 5.47 10.96 1.32
N LEU A 128 4.58 10.77 0.36
CA LEU A 128 4.00 11.87 -0.40
C LEU A 128 3.23 12.81 0.53
N ALA A 129 2.35 12.28 1.37
CA ALA A 129 1.55 13.05 2.32
C ALA A 129 2.44 13.87 3.27
N THR A 130 3.52 13.29 3.82
CA THR A 130 4.45 14.04 4.70
C THR A 130 5.15 15.21 4.02
N ARG A 131 5.26 15.19 2.69
CA ARG A 131 5.89 16.27 1.91
C ARG A 131 4.89 17.29 1.40
N THR A 132 3.64 16.89 1.17
CA THR A 132 2.64 17.73 0.50
C THR A 132 1.61 18.31 1.46
N ILE A 133 1.30 17.62 2.56
CA ILE A 133 0.33 18.08 3.54
C ILE A 133 1.08 18.83 4.65
N PRO A 134 0.77 20.12 4.89
CA PRO A 134 1.41 20.89 5.95
C PRO A 134 0.80 20.51 7.32
N PHE A 135 1.05 19.28 7.77
CA PHE A 135 0.44 18.71 8.99
C PHE A 135 0.64 19.58 10.23
N ASP A 136 1.82 20.20 10.38
CA ASP A 136 2.12 21.09 11.51
C ASP A 136 1.28 22.37 11.49
N GLU A 137 1.07 22.97 10.31
CA GLU A 137 0.28 24.19 10.16
C GLU A 137 -1.20 23.90 10.37
N VAL A 138 -1.69 22.79 9.81
CA VAL A 138 -3.05 22.30 10.03
C VAL A 138 -3.28 22.00 11.51
N GLY A 139 -2.34 21.31 12.16
CA GLY A 139 -2.41 21.00 13.58
C GLY A 139 -2.44 22.25 14.46
N LYS A 140 -1.56 23.23 14.19
CA LYS A 140 -1.56 24.52 14.90
C LYS A 140 -2.86 25.29 14.69
N SER A 141 -3.35 25.38 13.47
CA SER A 141 -4.61 26.06 13.17
C SER A 141 -5.79 25.42 13.90
N LEU A 142 -5.81 24.09 14.01
CA LEU A 142 -6.87 23.37 14.73
C LEU A 142 -6.82 23.66 16.24
N VAL A 143 -5.62 23.62 16.85
CA VAL A 143 -5.42 23.97 18.26
C VAL A 143 -5.86 25.41 18.54
N GLU A 144 -5.52 26.35 17.65
CA GLU A 144 -5.90 27.76 17.77
C GLU A 144 -7.41 27.94 17.67
N LYS A 145 -8.05 27.34 16.66
CA LYS A 145 -9.51 27.37 16.47
C LYS A 145 -10.26 26.80 17.68
N ASN A 146 -9.72 25.74 18.28
CA ASN A 146 -10.35 25.07 19.43
C ASN A 146 -9.84 25.55 20.79
N LYS A 147 -9.11 26.68 20.85
CA LYS A 147 -8.61 27.32 22.09
C LYS A 147 -7.83 26.36 23.01
N GLY A 148 -7.06 25.44 22.43
CA GLY A 148 -6.28 24.46 23.18
C GLY A 148 -7.02 23.17 23.56
N ASP A 149 -8.34 23.08 23.29
CA ASP A 149 -9.09 21.83 23.45
C ASP A 149 -8.98 21.01 22.16
N VAL A 150 -8.02 20.09 22.12
CA VAL A 150 -7.90 19.16 20.99
C VAL A 150 -8.69 17.91 21.35
N PRO A 151 -9.90 17.69 20.79
CA PRO A 151 -10.57 16.42 21.00
C PRO A 151 -9.67 15.30 20.48
N GLY A 152 -9.51 14.23 21.28
CA GLY A 152 -8.63 13.09 20.96
C GLY A 152 -8.95 12.39 19.63
N SER A 153 -10.09 12.74 19.03
CA SER A 153 -10.46 12.46 17.65
C SER A 153 -10.81 13.77 16.95
N ILE A 154 -10.08 14.13 15.89
CA ILE A 154 -10.55 15.12 14.91
C ILE A 154 -11.90 14.60 14.40
N SER A 155 -12.98 15.37 14.56
CA SER A 155 -14.26 14.91 14.05
C SER A 155 -14.16 14.75 12.53
N GLU A 156 -14.78 13.71 11.97
CA GLU A 156 -14.75 13.45 10.52
C GLU A 156 -15.20 14.69 9.73
N THR A 157 -16.12 15.47 10.31
CA THR A 157 -16.63 16.75 9.82
C THR A 157 -15.53 17.82 9.71
N GLU A 158 -14.70 17.98 10.73
CA GLU A 158 -13.60 18.96 10.74
C GLU A 158 -12.51 18.57 9.75
N PHE A 159 -12.17 17.28 9.69
CA PHE A 159 -11.19 16.78 8.71
C PHE A 159 -11.69 17.03 7.28
N ARG A 160 -12.95 16.68 6.98
CA ARG A 160 -13.56 16.92 5.66
C ARG A 160 -13.61 18.39 5.30
N THR A 161 -13.90 19.28 6.26
CA THR A 161 -13.95 20.73 6.02
C THR A 161 -12.55 21.27 5.69
N THR A 162 -11.55 20.89 6.48
CA THR A 162 -10.15 21.24 6.25
C THR A 162 -9.64 20.73 4.89
N MET A 163 -9.96 19.49 4.54
CA MET A 163 -9.58 18.92 3.24
C MET A 163 -10.29 19.61 2.06
N LYS A 164 -11.53 20.08 2.23
CA LYS A 164 -12.24 20.88 1.23
C LYS A 164 -11.58 22.25 1.04
N GLU A 165 -11.18 22.91 2.14
CA GLU A 165 -10.47 24.18 2.07
C GLU A 165 -9.12 24.04 1.37
N MET A 166 -8.31 23.05 1.77
CA MET A 166 -7.04 22.74 1.09
C MET A 166 -7.23 22.45 -0.40
N LYS A 167 -8.25 21.65 -0.76
CA LYS A 167 -8.57 21.36 -2.16
C LYS A 167 -8.89 22.65 -2.93
N LYS A 168 -9.72 23.53 -2.36
CA LYS A 168 -10.07 24.82 -2.97
C LYS A 168 -8.84 25.69 -3.19
N THR A 169 -7.92 25.75 -2.23
CA THR A 169 -6.66 26.51 -2.34
C THR A 169 -5.75 25.95 -3.43
N LEU A 170 -5.67 24.62 -3.57
CA LEU A 170 -4.87 23.97 -4.63
C LEU A 170 -5.47 24.15 -6.03
N GLU A 171 -6.79 24.29 -6.15
CA GLU A 171 -7.48 24.56 -7.42
C GLU A 171 -7.41 26.04 -7.85
N THR A 172 -6.93 26.93 -6.97
CA THR A 172 -6.79 28.37 -7.26
C THR A 172 -5.38 28.79 -7.69
N VAL A 173 -4.43 27.85 -7.73
CA VAL A 173 -3.06 28.03 -8.23
C VAL A 173 -2.94 27.36 -9.60
#